data_AF-A0A920RJA9-F1
#
_entry.id   AF-A0A920RJA9-F1
#
_cell.length_a   1.000
_cell.length_b   1.000
_cell.length_c   1.000
_cell.angle_alpha   90.00
_cell.angle_beta   90.00
_cell.angle_gamma   90.00
#
_symmetry.space_group_name_H-M   'P 1'
#
loop_
_entity.id
_entity.type
_entity.pdbx_description
1 polymer ?
#
loop_
_entity_poly.entity_id
_entity_poly.type
_entity_poly.pdbx_seq_one_letter_code
_entity_poly.pdbx_strand_id
1 'polypeptide(L)'
;MTRHMFGFFPNPSTLTRFETLHLPQLSDNEKSPLSRPTWIEIDLDAVEHNVHTARKLVAKNVKLYGVCKADAMGCGLTTIGQTFAEAGIDGLAVRTPQM
;
A
#
# COMPACT_ATOMS: atom_id res chain seq x y z
N MET A 1 -0.05 14.18 14.71
CA MET A 1 -0.10 14.72 13.33
C MET A 1 -0.14 13.49 12.45
N THR A 2 -1.26 13.21 11.80
CA THR A 2 -1.53 11.89 11.20
C THR A 2 -0.70 11.66 9.93
N ARG A 3 -0.09 10.47 9.79
CA ARG A 3 0.70 10.10 8.60
C ARG A 3 -0.20 9.48 7.53
N HIS A 4 -0.31 10.15 6.38
CA HIS A 4 -1.13 9.70 5.23
C HIS A 4 -0.26 9.34 4.02
N MET A 5 -0.65 8.30 3.29
CA MET A 5 -0.08 7.92 1.99
C MET A 5 -1.13 7.99 0.89
N PHE A 6 -0.76 8.55 -0.28
CA PHE A 6 -1.63 8.71 -1.45
C PHE A 6 -1.13 7.87 -2.63
N GLY A 7 -1.98 6.99 -3.17
CA GLY A 7 -1.70 6.22 -4.39
C GLY A 7 -2.62 6.66 -5.55
N PHE A 8 -2.05 7.03 -6.69
CA PHE A 8 -2.80 7.43 -7.90
C PHE A 8 -3.01 6.22 -8.82
N PHE A 9 -4.27 5.88 -9.12
CA PHE A 9 -4.63 4.80 -10.03
C PHE A 9 -5.25 5.37 -11.31
N PRO A 10 -4.48 5.52 -12.39
CA PRO A 10 -5.04 5.86 -13.69
C PRO A 10 -5.67 4.60 -14.27
N ASN A 11 -6.99 4.44 -14.09
CA ASN A 11 -7.83 3.42 -14.72
C ASN A 11 -7.64 1.96 -14.19
N PRO A 12 -8.73 1.23 -13.85
CA PRO A 12 -8.67 -0.16 -13.38
C PRO A 12 -8.10 -1.19 -14.36
N SER A 13 -7.81 -0.82 -15.62
CA SER A 13 -7.23 -1.72 -16.63
C SER A 13 -5.70 -1.71 -16.70
N THR A 14 -4.99 -0.84 -15.97
CA THR A 14 -3.53 -0.72 -16.07
C THR A 14 -2.86 -0.86 -14.69
N LEU A 15 -2.92 -2.05 -14.11
CA LEU A 15 -2.16 -2.40 -12.90
C LEU A 15 -0.69 -2.69 -13.24
N THR A 16 0.09 -1.71 -13.71
CA THR A 16 1.56 -1.81 -13.65
C THR A 16 2.25 -0.45 -13.75
N ARG A 17 3.13 -0.18 -12.76
CA ARG A 17 4.32 0.69 -12.78
C ARG A 17 4.18 2.11 -12.23
N PHE A 18 4.83 2.32 -11.08
CA PHE A 18 5.23 3.62 -10.54
C PHE A 18 6.42 4.15 -11.35
N GLU A 19 6.16 4.96 -12.37
CA GLU A 19 7.15 5.92 -12.87
C GLU A 19 6.48 7.28 -13.07
N THR A 20 7.21 8.36 -12.78
CA THR A 20 6.79 9.73 -13.06
C THR A 20 6.70 9.93 -14.57
N LEU A 21 5.56 9.57 -15.17
CA LEU A 21 5.28 9.82 -16.57
C LEU A 21 5.05 11.32 -16.78
N HIS A 22 5.91 11.95 -17.59
CA HIS A 22 5.47 13.10 -18.38
C HIS A 22 4.29 12.62 -19.22
N LEU A 23 3.07 13.04 -18.85
CA LEU A 23 1.84 12.71 -19.56
C LEU A 23 1.99 13.14 -21.03
N PRO A 24 1.96 12.23 -22.01
CA PRO A 24 1.76 12.64 -23.40
C PRO A 24 0.40 13.32 -23.46
N GLN A 25 0.34 14.51 -24.07
CA GLN A 25 -0.90 15.25 -24.28
C GLN A 25 -1.78 14.43 -25.24
N LEU A 26 -2.66 13.59 -24.68
CA LEU A 26 -3.63 12.81 -25.44
C LEU A 26 -4.61 13.79 -26.10
N SER A 27 -4.82 13.61 -27.41
CA SER A 27 -5.78 14.41 -28.17
C SER A 27 -7.19 14.27 -27.58
N ASP A 28 -7.98 15.33 -27.64
CA ASP A 28 -9.29 15.43 -26.96
C ASP A 28 -10.29 14.32 -27.36
N ASN A 29 -10.03 13.58 -28.44
CA ASN A 29 -10.90 12.55 -29.00
C ASN A 29 -10.62 11.12 -28.49
N GLU A 30 -9.56 10.89 -27.69
CA GLU A 30 -9.25 9.59 -27.06
C GLU A 30 -9.61 9.53 -25.56
N LYS A 31 -10.22 10.58 -25.02
CA LYS A 31 -10.66 10.63 -23.61
C LYS A 31 -11.91 9.76 -23.43
N SER A 32 -11.71 8.50 -23.04
CA SER A 32 -12.78 7.69 -22.47
C SER A 32 -13.47 8.51 -21.36
N PRO A 33 -14.81 8.67 -21.36
CA PRO A 33 -15.54 9.44 -20.35
C PRO A 33 -15.42 8.86 -18.92
N LEU A 34 -14.68 7.76 -18.75
CA LEU A 34 -14.52 7.01 -17.50
C LEU A 34 -13.17 7.20 -16.80
N SER A 35 -12.20 7.93 -17.37
CA SER A 35 -10.94 8.16 -16.66
C SER A 35 -11.05 9.32 -15.67
N ARG A 36 -11.90 9.17 -14.64
CA ARG A 36 -11.82 10.00 -13.44
C ARG A 36 -10.61 9.51 -12.65
N PRO A 37 -9.59 10.33 -12.41
CA PRO A 37 -8.50 9.93 -11.53
C PRO A 37 -9.06 9.58 -10.15
N THR A 38 -8.80 8.36 -9.68
CA THR A 38 -9.17 7.89 -8.36
C THR A 38 -7.92 7.62 -7.55
N TRP A 39 -7.98 7.89 -6.25
CA TRP A 39 -6.89 7.59 -5.33
C TRP A 39 -7.39 6.83 -4.11
N ILE A 40 -6.45 6.16 -3.45
CA ILE A 40 -6.65 5.56 -2.13
C ILE A 40 -5.75 6.33 -1.16
N GLU A 41 -6.32 6.66 0.00
CA GLU A 41 -5.59 7.24 1.12
C GLU A 41 -5.49 6.20 2.23
N ILE A 42 -4.27 6.01 2.75
CA ILE A 42 -4.00 5.07 3.85
C ILE A 42 -3.49 5.85 5.05
N ASP A 43 -4.13 5.65 6.20
CA ASP A 43 -3.70 6.15 7.50
C ASP A 43 -2.66 5.18 8.11
N LEU A 44 -1.40 5.60 8.16
CA LEU A 44 -0.31 4.80 8.68
C LEU A 44 -0.32 4.70 10.21
N ASP A 45 -0.89 5.67 10.91
CA ASP A 45 -1.03 5.59 12.36
C ASP A 45 -2.11 4.56 12.73
N ALA A 46 -3.14 4.41 11.91
CA ALA A 46 -4.09 3.30 12.02
C ALA A 46 -3.42 1.93 11.79
N VAL A 47 -2.50 1.83 10.82
CA VAL A 47 -1.72 0.60 10.58
C VAL A 47 -0.87 0.25 11.80
N GLU A 48 -0.13 1.21 12.35
CA GLU A 48 0.67 1.04 13.57
C GLU A 48 -0.21 0.64 14.77
N HIS A 49 -1.34 1.33 14.95
CA HIS A 49 -2.31 0.99 16.00
C HIS A 49 -2.81 -0.45 15.88
N ASN A 50 -3.07 -0.93 14.66
CA ASN A 50 -3.52 -2.28 14.41
C ASN A 50 -2.46 -3.32 14.77
N VAL A 51 -1.18 -3.05 14.47
CA VAL A 51 -0.07 -3.93 14.88
C VAL A 51 0.03 -4.01 16.40
N HIS A 52 -0.01 -2.86 17.09
CA HIS A 52 0.03 -2.83 18.55
C HIS A 52 -1.15 -3.56 19.19
N THR A 53 -2.34 -3.43 18.59
CA THR A 53 -3.53 -4.14 19.04
C THR A 53 -3.38 -5.64 18.83
N ALA A 54 -2.94 -6.09 17.65
CA ALA A 54 -2.67 -7.50 17.39
C ALA A 54 -1.61 -8.07 18.35
N ARG A 55 -0.56 -7.30 18.64
CA ARG A 55 0.48 -7.69 19.60
C ARG A 55 -0.08 -7.92 21.01
N LYS A 56 -1.07 -7.15 21.45
CA LYS A 56 -1.73 -7.32 22.74
C LYS A 56 -2.63 -8.56 22.80
N LEU A 57 -3.10 -9.05 21.65
CA LEU A 57 -3.99 -10.21 21.56
C LEU A 57 -3.24 -11.55 21.54
N VAL A 58 -1.97 -11.55 21.14
CA VAL A 58 -1.14 -12.76 21.08
C VAL A 58 -0.27 -12.90 22.33
N ALA A 59 0.11 -14.14 22.68
CA ALA A 59 1.04 -14.36 23.79
C ALA A 59 2.43 -13.77 23.48
N LYS A 60 3.17 -13.39 24.53
CA LYS A 60 4.47 -12.69 24.41
C LYS A 60 5.53 -13.42 23.58
N ASN A 61 5.44 -14.74 23.50
CA ASN A 61 6.36 -15.61 22.76
C ASN A 61 5.88 -15.98 21.35
N VAL A 62 4.73 -15.46 20.91
CA VAL A 62 4.20 -15.71 19.57
C VAL A 62 4.75 -14.66 18.61
N LYS A 63 5.32 -15.13 17.50
CA LYS A 63 5.75 -14.23 16.43
C LYS A 63 4.54 -13.69 15.66
N LEU A 64 4.58 -12.41 15.30
CA LEU A 64 3.58 -11.71 14.52
C LEU A 64 4.17 -11.31 13.17
N TYR A 65 3.55 -11.79 12.10
CA TYR A 65 4.00 -11.51 10.73
C TYR A 65 3.00 -10.62 10.00
N GLY A 66 3.49 -9.55 9.36
CA GLY A 66 2.69 -8.70 8.48
C GLY A 66 2.55 -9.34 7.10
N VAL A 67 1.33 -9.63 6.66
CA VAL A 67 1.09 -10.26 5.35
C VAL A 67 0.94 -9.18 4.28
N CYS A 68 1.89 -9.15 3.34
CA CYS A 68 1.92 -8.13 2.28
C CYS A 68 1.70 -8.73 0.89
N LYS A 69 0.62 -9.51 0.74
CA LYS A 69 0.21 -10.04 -0.56
C LYS A 69 -0.12 -8.89 -1.52
N ALA A 70 0.19 -9.06 -2.81
CA ALA A 70 -0.19 -8.15 -3.89
C ALA A 70 0.19 -6.68 -3.62
N ASP A 71 1.44 -6.43 -3.21
CA ASP A 71 2.00 -5.10 -2.92
C ASP A 71 1.26 -4.41 -1.77
N ALA A 72 1.07 -5.14 -0.66
CA ALA A 72 0.18 -4.76 0.43
C ALA A 72 -1.23 -4.41 -0.06
N MET A 73 -1.85 -5.31 -0.83
CA MET A 73 -3.18 -5.13 -1.43
C MET A 73 -3.28 -3.90 -2.35
N GLY A 74 -2.20 -3.57 -3.05
CA GLY A 74 -2.09 -2.38 -3.89
C GLY A 74 -1.92 -1.08 -3.10
N CYS A 75 -1.75 -1.15 -1.78
CA CYS A 75 -1.51 0.02 -0.94
C CYS A 75 -0.04 0.46 -0.95
N GLY A 76 0.88 -0.36 -1.48
CA GLY A 76 2.31 -0.06 -1.55
C GLY A 76 3.08 -0.76 -0.44
N LEU A 77 3.86 -1.77 -0.83
CA LEU A 77 4.62 -2.63 0.08
C LEU A 77 5.68 -1.86 0.86
N THR A 78 6.40 -0.95 0.22
CA THR A 78 7.55 -0.28 0.85
C THR A 78 7.11 0.50 2.09
N THR A 79 6.09 1.36 1.96
CA THR A 79 5.62 2.19 3.06
C THR A 79 4.92 1.35 4.13
N ILE A 80 4.04 0.42 3.76
CA ILE A 80 3.37 -0.47 4.73
C ILE A 80 4.38 -1.36 5.46
N GLY A 81 5.36 -1.90 4.74
CA GLY A 81 6.42 -2.74 5.29
C GLY A 81 7.29 -1.97 6.30
N GLN A 82 7.63 -0.72 6.00
CA GLN A 82 8.33 0.16 6.94
C GLN A 82 7.48 0.44 8.19
N THR A 83 6.20 0.81 8.02
CA THR A 83 5.29 1.04 9.16
C THR A 83 5.14 -0.21 10.03
N PHE A 84 5.04 -1.39 9.43
CA PHE A 84 5.03 -2.64 10.19
C PHE A 84 6.33 -2.88 10.96
N ALA A 85 7.49 -2.67 10.32
CA ALA A 85 8.78 -2.84 10.97
C ALA A 85 8.95 -1.89 12.16
N GLU A 86 8.57 -0.61 11.99
CA GLU A 86 8.56 0.39 13.07
C GLU A 86 7.62 0.00 14.21
N ALA A 87 6.46 -0.58 13.89
CA ALA A 87 5.47 -1.03 14.87
C ALA A 87 5.82 -2.35 15.59
N GLY A 88 6.95 -3.00 15.23
CA GLY A 88 7.46 -4.17 15.96
C GLY A 88 6.88 -5.53 15.54
N ILE A 89 6.58 -5.72 14.26
CA ILE A 89 6.36 -7.07 13.71
C ILE A 89 7.66 -7.89 13.71
N ASP A 90 7.55 -9.22 13.69
CA ASP A 90 8.71 -10.12 13.65
C ASP A 90 9.19 -10.45 12.23
N GLY A 91 8.36 -10.17 11.21
CA GLY A 91 8.72 -10.40 9.82
C GLY A 91 7.58 -10.20 8.83
N LEU A 92 7.93 -10.04 7.55
CA LEU A 92 6.96 -9.87 6.47
C LEU A 92 6.72 -11.21 5.77
N ALA A 93 5.45 -11.47 5.43
CA ALA A 93 5.05 -12.61 4.60
C ALA A 93 4.66 -12.10 3.21
N VAL A 94 5.48 -12.44 2.21
CA VAL A 94 5.31 -12.05 0.80
C VAL A 94 5.10 -13.28 -0.08
N ARG A 95 4.59 -13.07 -1.30
CA ARG A 95 4.33 -14.15 -2.25
C ARG A 95 5.54 -14.51 -3.10
N THR A 96 6.38 -13.52 -3.44
CA THR A 96 7.51 -13.68 -4.39
C THR A 96 8.76 -13.01 -3.84
N PRO A 97 9.98 -13.52 -4.12
CA PRO A 97 11.22 -12.95 -3.58
C PRO A 97 11.54 -11.50 -3.99
N GLN A 98 10.96 -11.01 -5.08
CA GLN A 98 11.18 -9.65 -5.59
C GLN A 98 10.39 -8.57 -4.82
N MET A 99 9.52 -9.00 -3.89
CA MET A 99 8.73 -8.15 -3.00
C MET A 99 9.42 -8.13 -1.64
#